data_AF-A0A3C0FHM8-F1
#
_entry.id   AF-A0A3C0FHM8-F1
#
_cell.length_a   1.000
_cell.length_b   1.000
_cell.length_c   1.000
_cell.angle_alpha   90.00
_cell.angle_beta   90.00
_cell.angle_gamma   90.00
#
_symmetry.space_group_name_H-M   'P 1'
#
loop_
_entity.id
_entity.type
_entity.pdbx_description
1 polymer ?
#
loop_
_entity_poly.entity_id
_entity_poly.type
_entity_poly.pdbx_seq_one_letter_code
_entity_poly.pdbx_strand_id
1 'polypeptide(L)'
;MPATPYYLIDKSKLLRNMEKIAYVRAHSGAKALLALKCFATWSVFDFMSDYMDGTTSSSLYEVKLGRKKFGKETHAYSVAYSDDEISEVIENADKIIFNSIGQLTRFADQASGIVRGLRLNPQVSTSSFDLADPARPFSRLGEWDVAKVEAVMDQISGFMIHNNCENEDFDLFDRMLTDIEEKFGTLLSRVEWVSLGGGIHFTGEDYPLDKFCARLKAFSEKFGVQVYLEPGEASITNSTTLEVTVLDTLFNGKNLAIVDSSIEAHMLDLLIYRENAKVLPNTGDHPYMICGKSCLAGDVFGEFDFENEIKVGDRISIQDAAG
;
A
#
# COMPACT_ATOMS: atom_id res chain seq x y z
N MET A 1 27.90 11.06 9.34
CA MET A 1 26.47 10.72 9.10
C MET A 1 25.62 11.92 9.46
N PRO A 2 24.43 12.09 8.86
CA PRO A 2 23.53 13.18 9.25
C PRO A 2 23.11 13.08 10.72
N ALA A 3 22.63 14.19 11.29
CA ALA A 3 22.07 14.20 12.63
C ALA A 3 20.76 13.41 12.68
N THR A 4 20.57 12.60 13.73
CA THR A 4 19.34 11.83 13.97
C THR A 4 18.23 12.69 14.60
N PRO A 5 16.96 12.26 14.47
CA PRO A 5 16.50 11.10 13.69
C PRO A 5 16.39 11.39 12.18
N TYR A 6 16.55 10.37 11.34
CA TYR A 6 16.27 10.49 9.90
C TYR A 6 15.85 9.15 9.27
N TYR A 7 15.00 9.21 8.25
CA TYR A 7 14.73 8.06 7.39
C TYR A 7 15.81 7.94 6.31
N LEU A 8 16.36 6.75 6.15
CA LEU A 8 17.38 6.44 5.17
C LEU A 8 16.81 5.46 4.13
N ILE A 9 16.47 5.97 2.96
CA ILE A 9 16.04 5.15 1.82
C ILE A 9 17.27 4.63 1.09
N ASP A 10 17.46 3.31 1.09
CA ASP A 10 18.54 2.63 0.37
C ASP A 10 18.08 2.29 -1.06
N LYS A 11 18.59 3.04 -2.04
CA LYS A 11 18.28 2.81 -3.47
C LYS A 11 18.64 1.39 -3.94
N SER A 12 19.64 0.73 -3.36
CA SER A 12 20.02 -0.63 -3.75
C SER A 12 18.97 -1.67 -3.31
N LYS A 13 18.40 -1.50 -2.12
CA LYS A 13 17.31 -2.33 -1.62
C LYS A 13 16.00 -2.02 -2.35
N LEU A 14 15.75 -0.74 -2.63
CA LEU A 14 14.60 -0.32 -3.45
C LEU A 14 14.69 -0.93 -4.87
N LEU A 15 15.88 -0.96 -5.48
CA LEU A 15 16.11 -1.57 -6.80
C LEU A 15 15.66 -3.03 -6.85
N ARG A 16 15.99 -3.83 -5.83
CA ARG A 16 15.55 -5.23 -5.74
C ARG A 16 14.02 -5.36 -5.85
N ASN A 17 13.28 -4.47 -5.17
CA ASN A 17 11.82 -4.47 -5.23
C ASN A 17 11.33 -4.02 -6.62
N MET A 18 11.96 -2.98 -7.18
CA MET A 18 11.65 -2.46 -8.51
C MET A 18 11.88 -3.50 -9.62
N GLU A 19 12.95 -4.29 -9.55
CA GLU A 19 13.24 -5.38 -10.49
C GLU A 19 12.20 -6.49 -10.41
N LYS A 20 11.73 -6.85 -9.20
CA LYS A 20 10.61 -7.80 -9.04
C LYS A 20 9.30 -7.25 -9.62
N ILE A 21 9.02 -5.96 -9.43
CA ILE A 21 7.84 -5.32 -10.04
C ILE A 21 7.93 -5.33 -11.57
N ALA A 22 9.09 -4.98 -12.14
CA ALA A 22 9.31 -5.05 -13.58
C ALA A 22 9.20 -6.48 -14.12
N TYR A 23 9.68 -7.47 -13.37
CA TYR A 23 9.50 -8.88 -13.70
C TYR A 23 8.01 -9.25 -13.78
N VAL A 24 7.22 -8.89 -12.78
CA VAL A 24 5.77 -9.15 -12.78
C VAL A 24 5.10 -8.50 -13.97
N ARG A 25 5.40 -7.23 -14.27
CA ARG A 25 4.85 -6.52 -15.43
C ARG A 25 5.14 -7.25 -16.74
N ALA A 26 6.40 -7.63 -16.95
CA ALA A 26 6.85 -8.29 -18.17
C ALA A 26 6.24 -9.69 -18.38
N HIS A 27 6.06 -10.47 -17.30
CA HIS A 27 5.66 -11.87 -17.40
C HIS A 27 4.15 -12.09 -17.24
N SER A 28 3.43 -11.15 -16.62
CA SER A 28 1.97 -11.22 -16.47
C SER A 28 1.19 -10.36 -17.48
N GLY A 29 1.82 -9.29 -18.01
CA GLY A 29 1.12 -8.25 -18.75
C GLY A 29 0.32 -7.27 -17.87
N ALA A 30 0.31 -7.46 -16.55
CA ALA A 30 -0.27 -6.49 -15.63
C ALA A 30 0.56 -5.20 -15.57
N LYS A 31 -0.11 -4.09 -15.29
CA LYS A 31 0.54 -2.81 -15.00
C LYS A 31 0.67 -2.61 -13.49
N ALA A 32 1.72 -1.95 -13.03
CA ALA A 32 1.93 -1.66 -11.61
C ALA A 32 1.93 -0.15 -11.34
N LEU A 33 1.09 0.29 -10.42
CA LEU A 33 0.94 1.69 -10.02
C LEU A 33 1.37 1.86 -8.56
N LEU A 34 2.26 2.81 -8.28
CA LEU A 34 2.64 3.10 -6.89
C LEU A 34 1.43 3.64 -6.11
N ALA A 35 1.09 3.00 -4.99
CA ALA A 35 0.05 3.49 -4.10
C ALA A 35 0.58 4.61 -3.19
N LEU A 36 0.25 5.86 -3.52
CA LEU A 36 0.82 7.04 -2.87
C LEU A 36 0.41 7.19 -1.39
N LYS A 37 -0.71 6.59 -0.99
CA LYS A 37 -1.14 6.55 0.42
C LYS A 37 -0.11 5.89 1.35
N CYS A 38 0.73 5.01 0.81
CA CYS A 38 1.77 4.29 1.55
C CYS A 38 3.12 4.97 1.36
N PHE A 39 3.51 5.29 0.12
CA PHE A 39 4.80 5.92 -0.14
C PHE A 39 4.70 7.13 -1.08
N ALA A 40 5.02 8.30 -0.54
CA ALA A 40 4.93 9.59 -1.25
C ALA A 40 6.23 10.43 -1.25
N THR A 41 7.37 9.83 -0.86
CA THR A 41 8.67 10.52 -0.83
C THR A 41 9.20 10.75 -2.26
N TRP A 42 8.69 11.79 -2.89
CA TRP A 42 8.80 12.03 -4.33
C TRP A 42 10.22 12.26 -4.87
N SER A 43 11.21 12.44 -4.01
CA SER A 43 12.63 12.60 -4.39
C SER A 43 13.25 11.32 -4.97
N VAL A 44 12.57 10.17 -4.90
CA VAL A 44 13.00 8.92 -5.54
C VAL A 44 12.04 8.44 -6.63
N PHE A 45 11.05 9.24 -7.01
CA PHE A 45 10.10 8.86 -8.06
C PHE A 45 10.74 8.78 -9.44
N ASP A 46 11.77 9.59 -9.72
CA ASP A 46 12.55 9.49 -10.94
C ASP A 46 13.06 8.07 -11.17
N PHE A 47 13.64 7.48 -10.12
CA PHE A 47 14.13 6.11 -10.09
C PHE A 47 13.02 5.06 -10.16
N MET A 48 11.97 5.18 -9.35
CA MET A 48 10.88 4.20 -9.32
C MET A 48 10.08 4.19 -10.64
N SER A 49 9.95 5.35 -11.28
CA SER A 49 9.14 5.49 -12.49
C SER A 49 9.65 4.58 -13.60
N ASP A 50 10.94 4.31 -13.73
CA ASP A 50 11.49 3.41 -14.76
C ASP A 50 10.93 1.98 -14.69
N TYR A 51 10.45 1.54 -13.52
CA TYR A 51 10.02 0.17 -13.25
C TYR A 51 8.51 0.01 -13.08
N MET A 52 7.76 1.11 -13.04
CA MET A 52 6.32 1.12 -12.82
C MET A 52 5.57 1.87 -13.93
N ASP A 53 4.25 1.74 -13.96
CA ASP A 53 3.39 2.32 -15.00
C ASP A 53 2.73 3.64 -14.58
N GLY A 54 2.88 4.03 -13.31
CA GLY A 54 2.22 5.23 -12.80
C GLY A 54 1.94 5.20 -11.31
N THR A 55 0.91 5.92 -10.89
CA THR A 55 0.49 6.05 -9.48
C THR A 55 -1.01 5.88 -9.32
N THR A 56 -1.44 5.30 -8.20
CA THR A 56 -2.83 5.36 -7.72
C THR A 56 -2.92 6.30 -6.52
N SER A 57 -4.02 7.03 -6.44
CA SER A 57 -4.23 8.13 -5.50
C SER A 57 -5.59 8.02 -4.83
N SER A 58 -5.68 8.53 -3.61
CA SER A 58 -6.85 8.52 -2.73
C SER A 58 -7.35 9.93 -2.36
N SER A 59 -6.70 10.98 -2.89
CA SER A 59 -7.02 12.38 -2.65
C SER A 59 -6.57 13.30 -3.79
N LEU A 60 -7.09 14.53 -3.83
CA LEU A 60 -6.68 15.57 -4.78
C LEU A 60 -5.17 15.83 -4.77
N TYR A 61 -4.55 15.86 -3.59
CA TYR A 61 -3.13 16.16 -3.49
C TYR A 61 -2.25 15.00 -3.93
N GLU A 62 -2.67 13.76 -3.67
CA GLU A 62 -1.98 12.58 -4.19
C GLU A 62 -2.03 12.53 -5.72
N VAL A 63 -3.19 12.74 -6.36
CA VAL A 63 -3.27 12.68 -7.83
C VAL A 63 -2.45 13.81 -8.48
N LYS A 64 -2.44 15.01 -7.88
CA LYS A 64 -1.56 16.10 -8.31
C LYS A 64 -0.08 15.77 -8.11
N LEU A 65 0.28 15.10 -7.02
CA LEU A 65 1.64 14.65 -6.76
C LEU A 65 2.07 13.61 -7.79
N GLY A 66 1.26 12.58 -8.02
CA GLY A 66 1.49 11.54 -9.02
C GLY A 66 1.70 12.13 -10.40
N ARG A 67 0.78 12.99 -10.86
CA ARG A 67 0.89 13.65 -12.17
C ARG A 67 2.15 14.50 -12.31
N LYS A 68 2.51 15.29 -11.28
CA LYS A 68 3.61 16.26 -11.36
C LYS A 68 4.99 15.68 -11.10
N LYS A 69 5.10 14.66 -10.25
CA LYS A 69 6.39 14.16 -9.75
C LYS A 69 6.71 12.75 -10.21
N PHE A 70 5.71 11.91 -10.45
CA PHE A 70 5.90 10.55 -10.95
C PHE A 70 5.72 10.49 -12.48
N GLY A 71 4.70 11.17 -12.99
CA GLY A 71 4.30 11.10 -14.39
C GLY A 71 3.63 9.77 -14.73
N LYS A 72 3.63 9.42 -16.03
CA LYS A 72 2.96 8.23 -16.58
C LYS A 72 1.46 8.21 -16.27
N GLU A 73 0.90 7.03 -15.99
CA GLU A 73 -0.52 6.84 -15.75
C GLU A 73 -0.90 7.24 -14.31
N THR A 74 -2.06 7.87 -14.14
CA THR A 74 -2.53 8.38 -12.85
C THR A 74 -3.96 7.93 -12.61
N HIS A 75 -4.17 7.12 -11.58
CA HIS A 75 -5.49 6.65 -11.18
C HIS A 75 -5.93 7.42 -9.94
N ALA A 76 -7.14 7.97 -9.98
CA ALA A 76 -7.76 8.64 -8.85
C ALA A 76 -8.90 7.78 -8.31
N TYR A 77 -8.82 7.41 -7.05
CA TYR A 77 -9.90 6.84 -6.27
C TYR A 77 -10.21 7.79 -5.11
N SER A 78 -11.47 7.83 -4.66
CA SER A 78 -11.83 8.42 -3.38
C SER A 78 -13.04 7.70 -2.84
N VAL A 79 -13.14 7.62 -1.50
CA VAL A 79 -14.36 7.14 -0.88
C VAL A 79 -15.53 8.09 -1.15
N ALA A 80 -15.24 9.39 -1.22
CA ALA A 80 -16.20 10.41 -1.61
C ALA A 80 -15.44 11.62 -2.16
N TYR A 81 -15.72 11.97 -3.41
CA TYR A 81 -15.29 13.24 -3.98
C TYR A 81 -16.26 14.35 -3.57
N SER A 82 -15.73 15.56 -3.42
CA SER A 82 -16.51 16.78 -3.23
C SER A 82 -16.58 17.62 -4.52
N ASP A 83 -17.57 18.51 -4.62
CA ASP A 83 -17.76 19.34 -5.82
C ASP A 83 -16.60 20.31 -6.06
N ASP A 84 -15.95 20.76 -4.98
CA ASP A 84 -14.82 21.69 -5.02
C ASP A 84 -13.50 21.05 -5.46
N GLU A 85 -13.36 19.73 -5.40
CA GLU A 85 -12.13 19.04 -5.83
C GLU A 85 -12.26 18.28 -7.16
N ILE A 86 -13.47 17.81 -7.52
CA ILE A 86 -13.66 16.84 -8.61
C ILE A 86 -13.09 17.30 -9.96
N SER A 87 -13.20 18.59 -10.27
CA SER A 87 -12.69 19.14 -11.53
C SER A 87 -11.16 19.03 -11.61
N GLU A 88 -10.45 19.42 -10.54
CA GLU A 88 -8.99 19.30 -10.48
C GLU A 88 -8.54 17.83 -10.41
N VAL A 89 -9.31 16.95 -9.77
CA VAL A 89 -9.02 15.50 -9.79
C VAL A 89 -9.04 14.98 -11.23
N ILE A 90 -10.09 15.29 -12.00
CA ILE A 90 -10.24 14.85 -13.39
C ILE A 90 -9.12 15.39 -14.27
N GLU A 91 -8.73 16.66 -14.11
CA GLU A 91 -7.62 17.26 -14.86
C GLU A 91 -6.27 16.55 -14.64
N ASN A 92 -6.09 15.92 -13.46
CA ASN A 92 -4.82 15.29 -13.09
C ASN A 92 -4.84 13.77 -13.25
N ALA A 93 -5.99 13.14 -13.52
CA ALA A 93 -6.13 11.69 -13.64
C ALA A 93 -6.19 11.22 -15.10
N ASP A 94 -5.80 9.98 -15.36
CA ASP A 94 -6.10 9.25 -16.60
C ASP A 94 -7.31 8.31 -16.41
N LYS A 95 -7.52 7.82 -15.18
CA LYS A 95 -8.71 7.07 -14.76
C LYS A 95 -9.25 7.60 -13.44
N ILE A 96 -10.56 7.70 -13.33
CA ILE A 96 -11.26 8.02 -12.08
C ILE A 96 -12.13 6.85 -11.64
N ILE A 97 -12.07 6.53 -10.35
CA ILE A 97 -12.70 5.37 -9.75
C ILE A 97 -13.61 5.85 -8.63
N PHE A 98 -14.90 5.54 -8.76
CA PHE A 98 -15.91 5.90 -7.78
C PHE A 98 -16.11 4.76 -6.78
N ASN A 99 -16.29 5.12 -5.52
CA ASN A 99 -16.57 4.14 -4.48
C ASN A 99 -18.00 3.57 -4.53
N SER A 100 -18.96 4.33 -5.08
CA SER A 100 -20.37 3.95 -5.11
C SER A 100 -21.09 4.44 -6.36
N ILE A 101 -22.23 3.82 -6.67
CA ILE A 101 -23.12 4.24 -7.76
C ILE A 101 -23.62 5.66 -7.54
N GLY A 102 -23.90 6.05 -6.29
CA GLY A 102 -24.33 7.41 -5.98
C GLY A 102 -23.29 8.47 -6.35
N GLN A 103 -22.00 8.19 -6.11
CA GLN A 103 -20.90 9.07 -6.50
C GLN A 103 -20.68 9.08 -8.02
N LEU A 104 -20.73 7.91 -8.66
CA LEU A 104 -20.66 7.78 -10.13
C LEU A 104 -21.75 8.62 -10.80
N THR A 105 -23.01 8.43 -10.42
CA THR A 105 -24.16 9.16 -10.99
C THR A 105 -24.04 10.66 -10.76
N ARG A 106 -23.62 11.09 -9.56
CA ARG A 106 -23.47 12.52 -9.23
C ARG A 106 -22.46 13.22 -10.14
N PHE A 107 -21.34 12.56 -10.43
CA PHE A 107 -20.22 13.16 -11.17
C PHE A 107 -20.09 12.65 -12.61
N ALA A 108 -21.09 11.92 -13.12
CA ALA A 108 -21.06 11.30 -14.44
C ALA A 108 -20.78 12.32 -15.56
N ASP A 109 -21.47 13.47 -15.53
CA ASP A 109 -21.33 14.52 -16.55
C ASP A 109 -19.94 15.15 -16.51
N GLN A 110 -19.43 15.50 -15.32
CA GLN A 110 -18.09 16.08 -15.16
C GLN A 110 -16.99 15.11 -15.58
N ALA A 111 -17.16 13.82 -15.26
CA ALA A 111 -16.20 12.77 -15.61
C ALA A 111 -16.46 12.14 -17.00
N SER A 112 -17.25 12.77 -17.87
CA SER A 112 -17.59 12.22 -19.19
C SER A 112 -16.40 12.12 -20.16
N GLY A 113 -15.38 12.95 -19.97
CA GLY A 113 -14.17 12.99 -20.82
C GLY A 113 -13.02 12.09 -20.35
N ILE A 114 -13.19 11.33 -19.27
CA ILE A 114 -12.14 10.50 -18.67
C ILE A 114 -12.63 9.06 -18.49
N VAL A 115 -11.70 8.11 -18.45
CA VAL A 115 -12.01 6.70 -18.17
C VAL A 115 -12.54 6.55 -16.75
N ARG A 116 -13.74 5.98 -16.62
CA ARG A 116 -14.43 5.78 -15.33
C ARG A 116 -14.42 4.32 -14.91
N GLY A 117 -14.24 4.09 -13.62
CA GLY A 117 -14.41 2.80 -12.98
C GLY A 117 -15.22 2.88 -11.69
N LEU A 118 -15.61 1.71 -11.20
CA LEU A 118 -16.36 1.54 -9.95
C LEU A 118 -15.60 0.58 -9.02
N ARG A 119 -15.57 0.86 -7.72
CA ARG A 119 -15.04 -0.10 -6.74
C ARG A 119 -16.08 -1.17 -6.44
N LEU A 120 -15.67 -2.44 -6.50
CA LEU A 120 -16.48 -3.57 -6.05
C LEU A 120 -16.00 -4.08 -4.68
N ASN A 121 -16.95 -4.56 -3.88
CA ASN A 121 -16.70 -5.21 -2.61
C ASN A 121 -17.00 -6.71 -2.70
N PRO A 122 -15.96 -7.58 -2.71
CA PRO A 122 -16.16 -9.02 -2.77
C PRO A 122 -16.69 -9.59 -1.44
N GLN A 123 -16.71 -8.81 -0.37
CA GLN A 123 -17.13 -9.19 1.00
C GLN A 123 -16.24 -10.27 1.63
N VAL A 124 -15.02 -10.40 1.13
CA VAL A 124 -13.94 -11.22 1.67
C VAL A 124 -12.66 -10.38 1.70
N SER A 125 -11.78 -10.64 2.67
CA SER A 125 -10.55 -9.88 2.90
C SER A 125 -9.50 -10.75 3.61
N THR A 126 -8.21 -10.47 3.40
CA THR A 126 -7.11 -11.14 4.14
C THR A 126 -6.73 -10.41 5.42
N SER A 127 -7.28 -9.23 5.69
CA SER A 127 -6.84 -8.42 6.83
C SER A 127 -7.12 -9.11 8.16
N SER A 128 -6.09 -9.22 8.99
CA SER A 128 -6.19 -9.61 10.40
C SER A 128 -6.62 -8.45 11.31
N PHE A 129 -6.55 -7.21 10.82
CA PHE A 129 -6.89 -6.00 11.55
C PHE A 129 -8.24 -5.43 11.10
N ASP A 130 -9.19 -5.30 12.03
CA ASP A 130 -10.53 -4.73 11.74
C ASP A 130 -10.43 -3.28 11.20
N LEU A 131 -9.47 -2.49 11.70
CA LEU A 131 -9.24 -1.12 11.24
C LEU A 131 -8.88 -1.05 9.74
N ALA A 132 -8.14 -2.04 9.26
CA ALA A 132 -7.65 -2.11 7.88
C ALA A 132 -8.52 -3.01 6.98
N ASP A 133 -9.56 -3.64 7.50
CA ASP A 133 -10.35 -4.62 6.75
C ASP A 133 -11.39 -3.93 5.81
N PRO A 134 -11.19 -3.97 4.48
CA PRO A 134 -12.12 -3.38 3.53
C PRO A 134 -13.44 -4.17 3.38
N ALA A 135 -13.53 -5.40 3.89
CA ALA A 135 -14.71 -6.25 3.81
C ALA A 135 -15.43 -6.44 5.15
N ARG A 136 -15.00 -5.74 6.20
CA ARG A 136 -15.60 -5.83 7.53
C ARG A 136 -17.11 -5.56 7.53
N PRO A 137 -17.86 -6.02 8.54
CA PRO A 137 -19.27 -5.69 8.68
C PRO A 137 -19.54 -4.19 8.56
N PHE A 138 -20.53 -3.83 7.74
CA PHE A 138 -20.88 -2.44 7.42
C PHE A 138 -19.78 -1.64 6.71
N SER A 139 -18.87 -2.33 6.00
CA SER A 139 -17.90 -1.66 5.14
C SER A 139 -18.61 -0.74 4.15
N ARG A 140 -18.10 0.49 4.08
CA ARG A 140 -18.57 1.54 3.16
C ARG A 140 -17.87 1.49 1.80
N LEU A 141 -17.01 0.50 1.58
CA LEU A 141 -16.04 0.50 0.49
C LEU A 141 -16.49 -0.40 -0.65
N GLY A 142 -16.90 0.19 -1.77
CA GLY A 142 -17.33 -0.53 -2.98
C GLY A 142 -18.74 -1.10 -2.95
N GLU A 143 -19.25 -1.40 -4.14
CA GLU A 143 -20.57 -2.03 -4.35
C GLU A 143 -20.45 -3.55 -4.37
N TRP A 144 -21.42 -4.25 -3.78
CA TRP A 144 -21.47 -5.73 -3.75
C TRP A 144 -22.67 -6.31 -4.49
N ASP A 145 -23.70 -5.52 -4.73
CA ASP A 145 -24.96 -5.94 -5.36
C ASP A 145 -24.82 -5.93 -6.88
N VAL A 146 -24.61 -7.11 -7.45
CA VAL A 146 -24.37 -7.31 -8.89
C VAL A 146 -25.49 -6.68 -9.73
N ALA A 147 -26.75 -6.85 -9.34
CA ALA A 147 -27.88 -6.34 -10.12
C ALA A 147 -27.91 -4.80 -10.18
N LYS A 148 -27.50 -4.13 -9.09
CA LYS A 148 -27.36 -2.67 -9.09
C LYS A 148 -26.20 -2.20 -9.95
N VAL A 149 -25.07 -2.91 -9.91
CA VAL A 149 -23.91 -2.57 -10.75
C VAL A 149 -24.23 -2.79 -12.24
N GLU A 150 -24.95 -3.86 -12.58
CA GLU A 150 -25.39 -4.13 -13.96
C GLU A 150 -26.15 -2.95 -14.58
N ALA A 151 -26.95 -2.23 -13.78
CA ALA A 151 -27.75 -1.09 -14.21
C ALA A 151 -26.94 0.17 -14.56
N VAL A 152 -25.64 0.22 -14.24
CA VAL A 152 -24.75 1.36 -14.54
C VAL A 152 -23.53 1.00 -15.38
N MET A 153 -23.52 -0.22 -15.96
CA MET A 153 -22.38 -0.73 -16.74
C MET A 153 -22.06 0.11 -17.98
N ASP A 154 -23.03 0.83 -18.53
CA ASP A 154 -22.86 1.75 -19.66
C ASP A 154 -22.07 3.02 -19.30
N GLN A 155 -21.91 3.32 -18.01
CA GLN A 155 -21.21 4.51 -17.52
C GLN A 155 -19.75 4.24 -17.16
N ILE A 156 -19.33 2.97 -17.06
CA ILE A 156 -17.99 2.58 -16.61
C ILE A 156 -17.30 1.66 -17.62
N SER A 157 -15.98 1.57 -17.50
CA SER A 157 -15.12 0.77 -18.39
C SER A 157 -14.22 -0.20 -17.62
N GLY A 158 -14.31 -0.22 -16.29
CA GLY A 158 -13.47 -1.07 -15.44
C GLY A 158 -13.83 -1.01 -13.97
N PHE A 159 -13.17 -1.88 -13.22
CA PHE A 159 -13.42 -2.05 -11.79
C PHE A 159 -12.15 -1.94 -10.96
N MET A 160 -12.31 -1.50 -9.72
CA MET A 160 -11.31 -1.66 -8.67
C MET A 160 -11.80 -2.66 -7.64
N ILE A 161 -10.94 -3.60 -7.26
CA ILE A 161 -11.19 -4.57 -6.21
C ILE A 161 -9.95 -4.56 -5.31
N HIS A 162 -10.12 -4.15 -4.06
CA HIS A 162 -9.04 -4.12 -3.08
C HIS A 162 -9.50 -4.79 -1.80
N ASN A 163 -9.03 -6.02 -1.61
CA ASN A 163 -9.38 -6.93 -0.53
C ASN A 163 -8.17 -7.63 0.12
N ASN A 164 -6.96 -7.42 -0.39
CA ASN A 164 -5.75 -7.94 0.24
C ASN A 164 -5.17 -6.89 1.21
N CYS A 165 -4.60 -7.37 2.30
CA CYS A 165 -3.81 -6.66 3.29
C CYS A 165 -2.70 -7.62 3.74
N GLU A 166 -1.43 -7.21 3.61
CA GLU A 166 -0.24 -7.99 3.99
C GLU A 166 -0.25 -9.47 3.52
N ASN A 167 -0.85 -9.74 2.37
CA ASN A 167 -1.01 -11.11 1.87
C ASN A 167 0.31 -11.62 1.28
N GLU A 168 1.07 -12.35 2.11
CA GLU A 168 2.28 -13.08 1.74
C GLU A 168 2.01 -14.48 1.18
N ASP A 169 0.76 -14.96 1.23
CA ASP A 169 0.35 -16.28 0.77
C ASP A 169 -0.26 -16.24 -0.64
N PHE A 170 0.47 -16.76 -1.62
CA PHE A 170 -0.02 -16.88 -2.99
C PHE A 170 -1.29 -17.75 -3.10
N ASP A 171 -1.41 -18.84 -2.35
CA ASP A 171 -2.57 -19.73 -2.44
C ASP A 171 -3.82 -19.06 -1.84
N LEU A 172 -3.65 -18.16 -0.86
CA LEU A 172 -4.73 -17.29 -0.40
C LEU A 172 -5.13 -16.26 -1.46
N PHE A 173 -4.16 -15.60 -2.12
CA PHE A 173 -4.45 -14.70 -3.24
C PHE A 173 -5.22 -15.41 -4.36
N ASP A 174 -4.80 -16.62 -4.75
CA ASP A 174 -5.42 -17.41 -5.81
C ASP A 174 -6.89 -17.76 -5.50
N ARG A 175 -7.17 -18.17 -4.26
CA ARG A 175 -8.54 -18.44 -3.79
C ARG A 175 -9.40 -17.20 -3.83
N MET A 176 -8.91 -16.06 -3.31
CA MET A 176 -9.67 -14.81 -3.32
C MET A 176 -9.95 -14.30 -4.73
N LEU A 177 -8.99 -14.45 -5.65
CA LEU A 177 -9.21 -14.08 -7.04
C LEU A 177 -10.26 -15.00 -7.68
N THR A 178 -10.26 -16.28 -7.33
CA THR A 178 -11.31 -17.23 -7.76
C THR A 178 -12.68 -16.82 -7.22
N ASP A 179 -12.80 -16.45 -5.95
CA ASP A 179 -14.06 -15.96 -5.36
C ASP A 179 -14.57 -14.69 -6.08
N ILE A 180 -13.65 -13.78 -6.45
CA ILE A 180 -13.97 -12.60 -7.26
C ILE A 180 -14.52 -13.00 -8.63
N GLU A 181 -13.91 -13.98 -9.29
CA GLU A 181 -14.36 -14.48 -10.60
C GLU A 181 -15.76 -15.10 -10.53
N GLU A 182 -16.03 -15.91 -9.49
CA GLU A 182 -17.32 -16.53 -9.29
C GLU A 182 -18.42 -15.49 -9.01
N LYS A 183 -18.11 -14.49 -8.19
CA LYS A 183 -19.08 -13.46 -7.78
C LYS A 183 -19.35 -12.42 -8.87
N PHE A 184 -18.31 -11.97 -9.57
CA PHE A 184 -18.39 -10.81 -10.48
C PHE A 184 -18.08 -11.15 -11.94
N GLY A 185 -17.85 -12.41 -12.30
CA GLY A 185 -17.41 -12.80 -13.65
C GLY A 185 -18.29 -12.28 -14.80
N THR A 186 -19.61 -12.20 -14.61
CA THR A 186 -20.54 -11.63 -15.59
C THR A 186 -20.30 -10.13 -15.83
N LEU A 187 -19.89 -9.39 -14.81
CA LEU A 187 -19.50 -7.99 -14.91
C LEU A 187 -18.10 -7.85 -15.52
N LEU A 188 -17.15 -8.67 -15.06
CA LEU A 188 -15.73 -8.61 -15.46
C LEU A 188 -15.53 -8.85 -16.96
N SER A 189 -16.36 -9.69 -17.58
CA SER A 189 -16.33 -9.97 -19.03
C SER A 189 -16.84 -8.83 -19.92
N ARG A 190 -17.33 -7.74 -19.33
CA ARG A 190 -17.95 -6.61 -20.03
C ARG A 190 -17.17 -5.30 -19.88
N VAL A 191 -15.98 -5.36 -19.28
CA VAL A 191 -15.13 -4.19 -19.03
C VAL A 191 -13.77 -4.36 -19.68
N GLU A 192 -13.00 -3.28 -19.74
CA GLU A 192 -11.70 -3.25 -20.41
C GLU A 192 -10.53 -3.41 -19.44
N TRP A 193 -10.74 -3.13 -18.15
CA TRP A 193 -9.68 -3.17 -17.16
C TRP A 193 -10.17 -3.48 -15.74
N VAL A 194 -9.27 -4.05 -14.94
CA VAL A 194 -9.49 -4.35 -13.52
C VAL A 194 -8.25 -3.98 -12.73
N SER A 195 -8.40 -3.12 -11.72
CA SER A 195 -7.40 -2.96 -10.67
C SER A 195 -7.68 -3.95 -9.54
N LEU A 196 -6.69 -4.76 -9.20
CA LEU A 196 -6.73 -5.70 -8.07
C LEU A 196 -6.16 -5.09 -6.77
N GLY A 197 -5.90 -3.77 -6.78
CA GLY A 197 -5.42 -3.03 -5.63
C GLY A 197 -4.02 -3.46 -5.17
N GLY A 198 -3.70 -3.11 -3.91
CA GLY A 198 -2.47 -3.48 -3.23
C GLY A 198 -2.67 -4.57 -2.18
N GLY A 199 -1.75 -4.63 -1.20
CA GLY A 199 -1.80 -5.58 -0.09
C GLY A 199 -1.35 -6.99 -0.42
N ILE A 200 -0.75 -7.20 -1.60
CA ILE A 200 -0.15 -8.47 -2.03
C ILE A 200 1.38 -8.32 -1.89
N HIS A 201 2.01 -9.12 -1.04
CA HIS A 201 3.43 -9.00 -0.70
C HIS A 201 4.35 -9.74 -1.70
N PHE A 202 4.11 -9.55 -3.01
CA PHE A 202 4.81 -10.34 -4.04
C PHE A 202 6.31 -10.04 -4.19
N THR A 203 6.81 -8.96 -3.58
CA THR A 203 8.24 -8.63 -3.55
C THR A 203 8.98 -9.25 -2.37
N GLY A 204 8.28 -9.94 -1.47
CA GLY A 204 8.84 -10.69 -0.36
C GLY A 204 9.85 -11.75 -0.79
N GLU A 205 10.64 -12.21 0.17
CA GLU A 205 11.53 -13.37 -0.04
C GLU A 205 10.67 -14.62 -0.31
N ASP A 206 11.13 -15.47 -1.23
CA ASP A 206 10.47 -16.73 -1.61
C ASP A 206 9.02 -16.67 -2.14
N TYR A 207 8.43 -15.49 -2.33
CA TYR A 207 7.11 -15.37 -2.96
C TYR A 207 7.13 -15.99 -4.37
N PRO A 208 6.16 -16.87 -4.74
CA PRO A 208 6.20 -17.63 -5.99
C PRO A 208 5.80 -16.77 -7.20
N LEU A 209 6.70 -15.86 -7.61
CA LEU A 209 6.48 -14.87 -8.66
C LEU A 209 5.98 -15.46 -9.97
N ASP A 210 6.50 -16.61 -10.40
CA ASP A 210 6.07 -17.24 -11.65
C ASP A 210 4.62 -17.71 -11.62
N LYS A 211 4.19 -18.31 -10.49
CA LYS A 211 2.80 -18.71 -10.29
C LYS A 211 1.89 -17.49 -10.25
N PHE A 212 2.32 -16.44 -9.56
CA PHE A 212 1.61 -15.17 -9.50
C PHE A 212 1.43 -14.54 -10.88
N CYS A 213 2.50 -14.46 -11.68
CA CYS A 213 2.43 -13.92 -13.03
C CYS A 213 1.50 -14.73 -13.94
N ALA A 214 1.62 -16.07 -13.89
CA ALA A 214 0.75 -16.97 -14.66
C ALA A 214 -0.73 -16.79 -14.27
N ARG A 215 -1.02 -16.63 -12.97
CA ARG A 215 -2.38 -16.45 -12.47
C ARG A 215 -3.01 -15.13 -12.91
N LEU A 216 -2.24 -14.04 -12.85
CA LEU A 216 -2.66 -12.72 -13.35
C LEU A 216 -2.91 -12.74 -14.87
N LYS A 217 -2.01 -13.38 -15.62
CA LYS A 217 -2.15 -13.54 -17.07
C LYS A 217 -3.41 -14.34 -17.42
N ALA A 218 -3.66 -15.46 -16.73
CA ALA A 218 -4.86 -16.26 -16.94
C ALA A 218 -6.15 -15.47 -16.64
N PHE A 219 -6.14 -14.64 -15.59
CA PHE A 219 -7.27 -13.74 -15.30
C PHE A 219 -7.47 -12.71 -16.42
N SER A 220 -6.40 -12.05 -16.86
CA SER A 220 -6.42 -11.08 -17.96
C SER A 220 -6.97 -11.70 -19.25
N GLU A 221 -6.47 -12.87 -19.64
CA GLU A 221 -6.89 -13.58 -20.86
C GLU A 221 -8.34 -14.08 -20.78
N LYS A 222 -8.77 -14.58 -19.61
CA LYS A 222 -10.13 -15.10 -19.40
C LYS A 222 -11.19 -14.02 -19.58
N PHE A 223 -10.95 -12.81 -19.07
CA PHE A 223 -11.92 -11.71 -19.11
C PHE A 223 -11.63 -10.68 -20.20
N GLY A 224 -10.48 -10.76 -20.88
CA GLY A 224 -10.06 -9.78 -21.88
C GLY A 224 -9.73 -8.41 -21.28
N VAL A 225 -9.27 -8.35 -20.02
CA VAL A 225 -9.06 -7.11 -19.26
C VAL A 225 -7.59 -6.78 -19.09
N GLN A 226 -7.23 -5.50 -19.14
CA GLN A 226 -5.94 -5.02 -18.61
C GLN A 226 -5.99 -5.08 -17.08
N VAL A 227 -5.07 -5.85 -16.49
CA VAL A 227 -4.91 -5.93 -15.03
C VAL A 227 -4.00 -4.80 -14.54
N TYR A 228 -4.40 -4.14 -13.46
CA TYR A 228 -3.58 -3.20 -12.70
C TYR A 228 -3.35 -3.74 -11.28
N LEU A 229 -2.11 -3.60 -10.80
CA LEU A 229 -1.72 -3.80 -9.42
C LEU A 229 -1.37 -2.45 -8.81
N GLU A 230 -1.62 -2.29 -7.52
CA GLU A 230 -1.37 -1.04 -6.79
C GLU A 230 -0.43 -1.27 -5.59
N PRO A 231 0.82 -1.73 -5.79
CA PRO A 231 1.74 -1.99 -4.69
C PRO A 231 2.12 -0.71 -3.94
N GLY A 232 1.74 -0.64 -2.67
CA GLY A 232 2.30 0.28 -1.67
C GLY A 232 3.51 -0.39 -1.01
N GLU A 233 3.27 -1.11 0.09
CA GLU A 233 4.29 -1.81 0.88
C GLU A 233 5.24 -2.67 0.05
N ALA A 234 4.72 -3.49 -0.88
CA ALA A 234 5.56 -4.31 -1.75
C ALA A 234 6.58 -3.49 -2.58
N SER A 235 6.31 -2.22 -2.88
CA SER A 235 7.25 -1.36 -3.60
C SER A 235 8.45 -0.96 -2.73
N ILE A 236 8.27 -0.85 -1.41
CA ILE A 236 9.24 -0.20 -0.51
C ILE A 236 9.70 -1.07 0.67
N THR A 237 9.17 -2.27 0.80
CA THR A 237 9.50 -3.17 1.92
C THR A 237 11.00 -3.38 2.02
N ASN A 238 11.51 -3.33 3.25
CA ASN A 238 12.90 -3.52 3.61
C ASN A 238 13.87 -2.58 2.85
N SER A 239 13.40 -1.44 2.34
CA SER A 239 14.25 -0.47 1.62
C SER A 239 14.75 0.66 2.51
N THR A 240 14.08 0.91 3.63
CA THR A 240 14.26 2.14 4.41
C THR A 240 14.38 1.83 5.90
N THR A 241 15.27 2.54 6.57
CA THR A 241 15.44 2.50 8.03
C THR A 241 15.15 3.86 8.65
N LEU A 242 14.65 3.87 9.87
CA LEU A 242 14.62 5.05 10.73
C LEU A 242 15.84 5.01 11.66
N GLU A 243 16.76 5.93 11.43
CA GLU A 243 18.02 6.02 12.15
C GLU A 243 17.87 6.91 13.38
N VAL A 244 18.18 6.38 14.56
CA VAL A 244 18.01 7.07 15.85
C VAL A 244 19.27 6.97 16.71
N THR A 245 19.39 7.87 17.68
CA THR A 245 20.46 7.87 18.69
C THR A 245 19.87 7.71 20.09
N VAL A 246 20.52 6.90 20.91
CA VAL A 246 20.19 6.71 22.32
C VAL A 246 20.58 7.97 23.11
N LEU A 247 19.61 8.56 23.80
CA LEU A 247 19.75 9.78 24.60
C LEU A 247 19.92 9.49 26.08
N ASP A 248 19.31 8.42 26.58
CA ASP A 248 19.36 8.03 27.98
C ASP A 248 19.15 6.53 28.15
N THR A 249 19.63 5.98 29.27
CA THR A 249 19.45 4.58 29.65
C THR A 249 19.09 4.49 31.12
N LEU A 250 18.13 3.64 31.46
CA LEU A 250 17.70 3.45 32.85
C LEU A 250 17.23 2.01 33.09
N PHE A 251 17.11 1.62 34.35
CA PHE A 251 16.60 0.31 34.74
C PHE A 251 15.34 0.45 35.58
N ASN A 252 14.26 -0.21 35.16
CA ASN A 252 13.02 -0.32 35.93
C ASN A 252 12.36 -1.67 35.65
N GLY A 253 12.87 -2.73 36.30
CA GLY A 253 12.46 -4.11 36.02
C GLY A 253 12.98 -4.66 34.69
N LYS A 254 13.22 -3.79 33.70
CA LYS A 254 13.91 -4.06 32.43
C LYS A 254 14.95 -2.96 32.17
N ASN A 255 15.96 -3.25 31.35
CA ASN A 255 16.81 -2.20 30.79
C ASN A 255 16.00 -1.40 29.77
N LEU A 256 16.05 -0.08 29.88
CA LEU A 256 15.36 0.84 29.00
C LEU A 256 16.41 1.71 28.29
N ALA A 257 16.19 1.98 27.00
CA ALA A 257 16.94 2.99 26.26
C ALA A 257 15.96 3.96 25.59
N ILE A 258 16.15 5.26 25.83
CA ILE A 258 15.33 6.32 25.26
C ILE A 258 16.03 6.84 24.01
N VAL A 259 15.37 6.81 22.85
CA VAL A 259 15.92 7.29 21.59
C VAL A 259 15.37 8.66 21.19
N ASP A 260 16.08 9.38 20.33
CA ASP A 260 15.68 10.70 19.82
C ASP A 260 14.54 10.67 18.78
N SER A 261 13.63 9.71 18.89
CA SER A 261 12.46 9.52 18.02
C SER A 261 11.22 9.17 18.86
N SER A 262 10.08 8.92 18.21
CA SER A 262 8.80 8.61 18.86
C SER A 262 7.90 7.86 17.90
N ILE A 263 7.24 6.79 18.34
CA ILE A 263 6.33 6.02 17.48
C ILE A 263 5.09 6.85 17.12
N GLU A 264 4.57 7.67 18.04
CA GLU A 264 3.40 8.51 17.77
C GLU A 264 3.66 9.52 16.64
N ALA A 265 4.87 10.09 16.59
CA ALA A 265 5.22 11.11 15.62
C ALA A 265 5.85 10.56 14.33
N HIS A 266 6.56 9.43 14.40
CA HIS A 266 7.44 8.98 13.31
C HIS A 266 7.12 7.57 12.80
N MET A 267 6.40 6.74 13.54
CA MET A 267 6.00 5.39 13.11
C MET A 267 4.61 5.07 13.68
N LEU A 268 3.64 5.90 13.33
CA LEU A 268 2.33 5.97 13.98
C LEU A 268 1.56 4.64 13.93
N ASP A 269 1.77 3.86 12.87
CA ASP A 269 1.11 2.56 12.69
C ASP A 269 1.47 1.57 13.81
N LEU A 270 2.70 1.62 14.35
CA LEU A 270 3.08 0.82 15.52
C LEU A 270 2.16 1.10 16.71
N LEU A 271 1.83 2.38 16.94
CA LEU A 271 0.93 2.79 18.02
C LEU A 271 -0.53 2.42 17.73
N ILE A 272 -0.99 2.60 16.49
CA ILE A 272 -2.37 2.34 16.07
C ILE A 272 -2.69 0.85 16.13
N TYR A 273 -1.83 0.01 15.55
CA TYR A 273 -2.03 -1.44 15.43
C TYR A 273 -1.48 -2.21 16.63
N ARG A 274 -0.80 -1.53 17.57
CA ARG A 274 -0.17 -2.14 18.76
C ARG A 274 0.90 -3.16 18.38
N GLU A 275 1.70 -2.79 17.39
CA GLU A 275 2.82 -3.59 16.89
C GLU A 275 4.15 -3.07 17.39
N ASN A 276 5.16 -3.94 17.32
CA ASN A 276 6.54 -3.58 17.63
C ASN A 276 7.30 -3.28 16.33
N ALA A 277 8.24 -2.37 16.43
CA ALA A 277 9.22 -2.12 15.37
C ALA A 277 10.14 -3.34 15.16
N LYS A 278 10.98 -3.28 14.12
CA LYS A 278 11.97 -4.31 13.82
C LYS A 278 13.38 -3.75 14.04
N VAL A 279 14.23 -4.48 14.76
CA VAL A 279 15.67 -4.20 14.91
C VAL A 279 16.44 -5.45 14.50
N LEU A 280 17.55 -5.29 13.77
CA LEU A 280 18.36 -6.41 13.29
C LEU A 280 19.87 -6.19 13.58
N PRO A 281 20.61 -7.26 13.94
CA PRO A 281 20.07 -8.54 14.41
C PRO A 281 19.36 -8.36 15.76
N ASN A 282 18.30 -9.14 16.00
CA ASN A 282 17.62 -9.19 17.30
C ASN A 282 18.15 -10.38 18.10
N THR A 283 19.42 -10.29 18.52
CA THR A 283 20.17 -11.39 19.14
C THR A 283 21.17 -10.85 20.15
N GLY A 284 21.45 -11.64 21.18
CA GLY A 284 22.45 -11.33 22.21
C GLY A 284 21.87 -11.52 23.61
N ASP A 285 22.67 -11.21 24.63
CA ASP A 285 22.31 -11.45 26.04
C ASP A 285 21.87 -10.17 26.77
N HIS A 286 21.74 -9.05 26.04
CA HIS A 286 21.38 -7.75 26.60
C HIS A 286 20.00 -7.30 26.10
N PRO A 287 18.90 -7.68 26.78
CA PRO A 287 17.56 -7.23 26.43
C PRO A 287 17.35 -5.77 26.84
N TYR A 288 16.84 -4.97 25.91
CA TYR A 288 16.42 -3.59 26.14
C TYR A 288 15.02 -3.35 25.58
N MET A 289 14.21 -2.63 26.36
CA MET A 289 13.03 -1.96 25.83
C MET A 289 13.45 -0.61 25.25
N ILE A 290 13.19 -0.40 23.97
CA ILE A 290 13.50 0.85 23.27
C ILE A 290 12.27 1.75 23.32
N CYS A 291 12.43 2.92 23.94
CA CYS A 291 11.37 3.88 24.18
C CYS A 291 11.58 5.15 23.38
N GLY A 292 10.50 5.78 22.95
CA GLY A 292 10.54 7.10 22.33
C GLY A 292 10.70 8.23 23.34
N LYS A 293 10.91 9.43 22.81
CA LYS A 293 11.20 10.66 23.54
C LYS A 293 9.94 11.37 24.07
N SER A 294 8.75 10.98 23.64
CA SER A 294 7.53 11.68 24.05
C SER A 294 7.16 11.37 25.51
N CYS A 295 6.22 12.15 26.05
CA CYS A 295 5.67 11.90 27.38
C CYS A 295 4.60 10.79 27.40
N LEU A 296 4.23 10.23 26.24
CA LEU A 296 3.22 9.19 26.15
C LEU A 296 3.76 7.89 26.74
N ALA A 297 3.06 7.32 27.73
CA ALA A 297 3.50 6.10 28.40
C ALA A 297 3.63 4.88 27.46
N GLY A 298 2.89 4.88 26.35
CA GLY A 298 2.93 3.85 25.31
C GLY A 298 3.92 4.11 24.18
N ASP A 299 4.79 5.13 24.27
CA ASP A 299 5.81 5.43 23.27
C ASP A 299 6.97 4.44 23.35
N VAL A 300 6.72 3.21 22.90
CA VAL A 300 7.63 2.06 23.01
C VAL A 300 7.78 1.44 21.62
N PHE A 301 9.00 1.47 21.06
CA PHE A 301 9.31 0.82 19.79
C PHE A 301 9.26 -0.70 19.90
N GLY A 302 9.61 -1.26 21.06
CA GLY A 302 9.57 -2.70 21.31
C GLY A 302 10.66 -3.16 22.28
N GLU A 303 10.81 -4.47 22.42
CA GLU A 303 11.86 -5.11 23.19
C GLU A 303 12.77 -5.89 22.24
N PHE A 304 14.07 -5.64 22.35
CA PHE A 304 15.08 -6.21 21.46
C PHE A 304 16.33 -6.64 22.25
N ASP A 305 17.02 -7.64 21.71
CA ASP A 305 18.26 -8.19 22.25
C ASP A 305 19.46 -7.67 21.48
N PHE A 306 20.48 -7.26 22.22
CA PHE A 306 21.72 -6.71 21.68
C PHE A 306 22.94 -7.54 22.13
N GLU A 307 23.96 -7.61 21.29
CA GLU A 307 25.23 -8.31 21.61
C GLU A 307 26.02 -7.61 22.71
N ASN A 308 25.85 -6.29 22.87
CA ASN A 308 26.56 -5.47 23.85
C ASN A 308 25.57 -4.57 24.60
N GLU A 309 25.95 -4.12 25.80
CA GLU A 309 25.20 -3.10 26.54
C GLU A 309 25.11 -1.79 25.74
N ILE A 310 23.90 -1.22 25.69
CA ILE A 310 23.61 0.05 25.04
C ILE A 310 24.13 1.22 25.88
N LYS A 311 24.74 2.20 25.22
CA LYS A 311 25.24 3.45 25.81
C LYS A 311 24.60 4.67 25.16
N VAL A 312 24.54 5.76 25.91
CA VAL A 312 24.17 7.07 25.36
C VAL A 312 25.11 7.45 24.22
N GLY A 313 24.54 7.85 23.09
CA GLY A 313 25.25 8.12 21.84
C GLY A 313 25.30 6.94 20.87
N ASP A 314 24.93 5.73 21.28
CA ASP A 314 24.82 4.59 20.37
C ASP A 314 23.68 4.80 19.38
N ARG A 315 23.85 4.23 18.18
CA ARG A 315 22.88 4.34 17.10
C ARG A 315 22.08 3.06 16.95
N ILE A 316 20.80 3.21 16.68
CA ILE A 316 19.88 2.10 16.40
C ILE A 316 19.21 2.38 15.05
N SER A 317 19.16 1.38 14.20
CA SER A 317 18.47 1.43 12.92
C SER A 317 17.18 0.62 13.02
N ILE A 318 16.05 1.32 13.09
CA ILE A 318 14.74 0.67 13.03
C ILE A 318 14.47 0.29 11.58
N GLN A 319 14.23 -1.00 11.34
CA GLN A 319 14.08 -1.56 9.99
C GLN A 319 12.67 -1.31 9.44
N ASP A 320 12.56 -1.38 8.11
CA ASP A 320 11.28 -1.43 7.39
C ASP A 320 10.37 -0.22 7.65
N ALA A 321 10.96 0.98 7.60
CA ALA A 321 10.32 2.23 8.03
C ALA A 321 9.93 3.17 6.87
N ALA A 322 9.54 2.61 5.72
CA ALA A 322 9.12 3.41 4.55
C ALA A 322 7.61 3.52 4.36
N GLY A 323 6.86 2.49 4.77
CA GLY A 323 5.44 2.32 4.50
C GLY A 323 4.53 3.08 5.45
#